data_AF-A0A651GUK0-F1
#
_entry.id   AF-A0A651GUK0-F1
#
_cell.length_a   1.000
_cell.length_b   1.000
_cell.length_c   1.000
_cell.angle_alpha   90.00
_cell.angle_beta   90.00
_cell.angle_gamma   90.00
#
_symmetry.space_group_name_H-M   'P 1'
#
loop_
_entity.id
_entity.type
_entity.pdbx_description
1 polymer ?
#
loop_
_entity_poly.entity_id
_entity_poly.type
_entity_poly.pdbx_seq_one_letter_code
_entity_poly.pdbx_strand_id
1 'polypeptide(L)'
;MAAHDGFDRVVLNVEGEGVPGWFIRYEEEPIADPAGEPMSVAGEAFLRVAIRNVALPPDLPERLREQVWDEERVAAPEDGVVQEVVGDAISAGQHGFYVGIDALRPYLVERIEQEDGAHRVVIDVFHEEPDPDPLTGDPSTAPREEAGDPDTQFVHDVRVGTHDGFDRVVVEHSGDASVGWSTAYVDDARARDVLGLEEPGEVVLEITIRNITPPDELPDELQTWDAGPIEGPSGGVIEQVDAAVADDHHVIVVGLPEELRYLVEYVDAPPGRLIVDIFHR
;
A
#
# COMPACT_ATOMS: atom_id res chain seq x y z
N MET A 1 -8.65 -17.00 -9.20
CA MET A 1 -8.09 -15.88 -9.97
C MET A 1 -8.91 -15.66 -11.22
N ALA A 2 -8.93 -14.43 -11.73
CA ALA A 2 -9.51 -14.09 -13.03
C ALA A 2 -8.67 -13.01 -13.69
N ALA A 3 -8.48 -13.10 -15.01
CA ALA A 3 -7.95 -12.01 -15.80
C ALA A 3 -9.10 -11.10 -16.23
N HIS A 4 -8.90 -9.80 -16.13
CA HIS A 4 -9.82 -8.75 -16.54
C HIS A 4 -9.12 -7.84 -17.56
N ASP A 5 -9.89 -6.93 -18.18
CA ASP A 5 -9.33 -5.92 -19.07
C ASP A 5 -8.56 -4.90 -18.23
N GLY A 6 -7.22 -4.89 -18.37
CA GLY A 6 -6.32 -3.97 -17.67
C GLY A 6 -5.89 -4.37 -16.26
N PHE A 7 -6.35 -5.51 -15.71
CA PHE A 7 -5.89 -6.02 -14.42
C PHE A 7 -6.15 -7.53 -14.26
N ASP A 8 -5.41 -8.15 -13.35
CA ASP A 8 -5.68 -9.49 -12.85
C ASP A 8 -6.22 -9.43 -11.42
N ARG A 9 -7.14 -10.33 -11.09
CA ARG A 9 -7.78 -10.39 -9.77
C ARG A 9 -7.44 -11.67 -9.03
N VAL A 10 -6.82 -11.51 -7.87
CA VAL A 10 -6.69 -12.55 -6.84
C VAL A 10 -7.81 -12.34 -5.81
N VAL A 11 -8.52 -13.40 -5.44
CA VAL A 11 -9.60 -13.34 -4.44
C VAL A 11 -9.32 -14.39 -3.39
N LEU A 12 -9.14 -13.93 -2.15
CA LEU A 12 -9.01 -14.76 -0.97
C LEU A 12 -10.35 -14.74 -0.23
N ASN A 13 -11.05 -15.87 -0.21
CA ASN A 13 -12.29 -16.01 0.53
C ASN A 13 -11.97 -16.34 2.00
N VAL A 14 -12.55 -15.57 2.91
CA VAL A 14 -12.36 -15.72 4.36
C VAL A 14 -13.69 -16.04 4.99
N GLU A 15 -13.80 -17.27 5.50
CA GLU A 15 -14.99 -17.79 6.16
C GLU A 15 -15.01 -17.44 7.65
N GLY A 16 -16.20 -17.14 8.18
CA GLY A 16 -16.40 -16.80 9.59
C GLY A 16 -17.05 -15.42 9.78
N GLU A 17 -17.44 -15.11 11.00
CA GLU A 17 -18.13 -13.86 11.37
C GLU A 17 -17.16 -12.74 11.82
N GLY A 18 -15.87 -13.03 11.85
CA GLY A 18 -14.83 -12.08 12.24
C GLY A 18 -14.37 -11.26 11.03
N VAL A 19 -14.09 -9.97 11.25
CA VAL A 19 -13.56 -9.10 10.20
C VAL A 19 -12.07 -9.39 9.99
N PRO A 20 -11.64 -9.83 8.80
CA PRO A 20 -10.23 -10.02 8.51
C PRO A 20 -9.53 -8.67 8.30
N GLY A 21 -8.29 -8.60 8.80
CA GLY A 21 -7.32 -7.62 8.33
C GLY A 21 -6.45 -8.24 7.25
N TRP A 22 -5.70 -7.41 6.53
CA TRP A 22 -4.66 -7.88 5.61
C TRP A 22 -3.39 -7.06 5.78
N PHE A 23 -2.29 -7.65 5.33
CA PHE A 23 -1.02 -7.00 5.11
C PHE A 23 -0.55 -7.38 3.72
N ILE A 24 -0.03 -6.42 2.97
CA ILE A 24 0.54 -6.65 1.65
C ILE A 24 1.76 -5.78 1.46
N ARG A 25 2.84 -6.35 0.92
CA ARG A 25 4.06 -5.60 0.57
C ARG A 25 4.82 -6.31 -0.53
N TYR A 26 5.70 -5.57 -1.19
CA TYR A 26 6.73 -6.16 -2.04
C TYR A 26 7.87 -6.75 -1.22
N GLU A 27 8.37 -7.91 -1.65
CA GLU A 27 9.59 -8.51 -1.11
C GLU A 27 10.57 -8.88 -2.23
N GLU A 28 11.86 -8.80 -1.94
CA GLU A 28 12.92 -9.15 -2.90
C GLU A 28 12.90 -10.65 -3.23
N GLU A 29 12.67 -11.49 -2.22
CA GLU A 29 12.65 -12.94 -2.35
C GLU A 29 11.51 -13.54 -1.51
N PRO A 30 10.79 -14.55 -2.03
CA PRO A 30 9.80 -15.27 -1.25
C PRO A 30 10.46 -16.15 -0.18
N ILE A 31 10.12 -15.94 1.08
CA ILE A 31 10.63 -16.69 2.22
C ILE A 31 9.45 -17.29 3.00
N ALA A 32 9.47 -18.61 3.19
CA ALA A 32 8.43 -19.33 3.91
C ALA A 32 8.48 -19.05 5.40
N ASP A 33 7.33 -18.72 6.00
CA ASP A 33 7.22 -18.57 7.44
C ASP A 33 6.84 -19.90 8.14
N PRO A 34 7.22 -20.07 9.42
CA PRO A 34 8.22 -19.31 10.16
C PRO A 34 9.64 -19.86 9.94
N ALA A 35 9.82 -20.80 9.01
CA ALA A 35 11.05 -21.56 8.84
C ALA A 35 12.21 -20.71 8.29
N GLY A 36 11.90 -19.61 7.58
CA GLY A 36 12.88 -18.76 6.94
C GLY A 36 13.53 -19.40 5.72
N GLU A 37 12.87 -20.39 5.10
CA GLU A 37 13.40 -21.11 3.96
C GLU A 37 12.96 -20.44 2.64
N PRO A 38 13.84 -20.35 1.62
CA PRO A 38 13.44 -19.82 0.32
C PRO A 38 12.28 -20.60 -0.28
N MET A 39 11.26 -19.88 -0.72
CA MET A 39 10.09 -20.42 -1.40
C MET A 39 10.20 -20.15 -2.91
N SER A 40 9.88 -21.15 -3.72
CA SER A 40 9.86 -20.98 -5.18
C SER A 40 8.52 -20.37 -5.59
N VAL A 41 8.54 -19.15 -6.12
CA VAL A 41 7.39 -18.46 -6.71
C VAL A 41 7.80 -17.95 -8.10
N ALA A 42 6.93 -18.08 -9.10
CA ALA A 42 7.12 -17.67 -10.49
C ALA A 42 6.79 -16.19 -10.63
N GLY A 43 7.66 -15.45 -11.30
CA GLY A 43 7.54 -14.01 -11.47
C GLY A 43 8.91 -13.34 -11.40
N GLU A 44 8.93 -12.04 -11.67
CA GLU A 44 10.10 -11.16 -11.51
C GLU A 44 9.94 -10.22 -10.30
N ALA A 45 8.74 -10.10 -9.74
CA ALA A 45 8.48 -9.44 -8.46
C ALA A 45 7.47 -10.24 -7.61
N PHE A 46 7.49 -10.02 -6.30
CA PHE A 46 6.75 -10.84 -5.34
C PHE A 46 5.97 -9.99 -4.33
N LEU A 47 4.65 -10.15 -4.30
CA LEU A 47 3.79 -9.57 -3.28
C LEU A 47 3.60 -10.57 -2.15
N ARG A 48 4.10 -10.26 -0.96
CA ARG A 48 3.75 -10.97 0.26
C ARG A 48 2.38 -10.50 0.71
N VAL A 49 1.44 -11.43 0.89
CA VAL A 49 0.10 -11.17 1.40
C VAL A 49 -0.10 -11.96 2.68
N ALA A 50 -0.56 -11.34 3.76
CA ALA A 50 -0.95 -12.03 4.97
C ALA A 50 -2.37 -11.65 5.36
N ILE A 51 -3.26 -12.64 5.44
CA ILE A 51 -4.61 -12.46 5.98
C ILE A 51 -4.55 -12.60 7.48
N ARG A 52 -4.98 -11.57 8.21
CA ARG A 52 -4.92 -11.47 9.67
C ARG A 52 -6.27 -11.79 10.30
N ASN A 53 -6.23 -12.01 11.62
CA ASN A 53 -7.39 -12.37 12.42
C ASN A 53 -8.00 -13.71 11.99
N VAL A 54 -7.14 -14.63 11.56
CA VAL A 54 -7.55 -16.00 11.22
C VAL A 54 -7.35 -16.93 12.40
N ALA A 55 -8.29 -17.85 12.61
CA ALA A 55 -8.15 -18.87 13.63
C ALA A 55 -7.16 -19.94 13.19
N LEU A 56 -6.35 -20.46 14.13
CA LEU A 56 -5.48 -21.59 13.84
C LEU A 56 -6.32 -22.85 13.55
N PRO A 57 -5.88 -23.76 12.65
CA PRO A 57 -6.64 -24.94 12.29
C PRO A 57 -7.14 -25.81 13.46
N PRO A 58 -6.37 -26.01 14.56
CA PRO A 58 -6.85 -26.74 15.73
C PRO A 58 -8.03 -26.07 16.45
N ASP A 59 -8.14 -24.75 16.37
CA ASP A 59 -9.16 -23.94 17.03
C ASP A 59 -10.42 -23.76 16.18
N LEU A 60 -10.37 -24.16 14.90
CA LEU A 60 -11.52 -24.08 14.00
C LEU A 60 -12.64 -25.04 14.41
N PRO A 61 -13.91 -24.62 14.26
CA PRO A 61 -15.05 -25.52 14.28
C PRO A 61 -14.89 -26.65 13.25
N GLU A 62 -15.40 -27.83 13.56
CA GLU A 62 -15.24 -29.02 12.70
C GLU A 62 -15.73 -28.78 11.26
N ARG A 63 -16.81 -28.01 11.08
CA ARG A 63 -17.35 -27.61 9.76
C ARG A 63 -16.36 -26.84 8.89
N LEU A 64 -15.41 -26.12 9.48
CA LEU A 64 -14.42 -25.29 8.77
C LEU A 64 -13.07 -25.97 8.62
N ARG A 65 -12.75 -27.00 9.44
CA ARG A 65 -11.47 -27.70 9.34
C ARG A 65 -11.28 -28.40 8.00
N GLU A 66 -12.36 -28.87 7.39
CA GLU A 66 -12.35 -29.48 6.05
C GLU A 66 -12.27 -28.43 4.92
N GLN A 67 -12.39 -27.15 5.25
CA GLN A 67 -12.35 -26.02 4.30
C GLN A 67 -11.07 -25.19 4.46
N VAL A 68 -10.15 -25.62 5.34
CA VAL A 68 -8.83 -25.02 5.40
C VAL A 68 -8.18 -25.25 4.06
N TRP A 69 -7.80 -24.14 3.42
CA TRP A 69 -7.07 -24.13 2.17
C TRP A 69 -5.88 -25.09 2.22
N ASP A 70 -5.87 -26.05 1.30
CA ASP A 70 -4.84 -27.08 1.15
C ASP A 70 -4.12 -27.02 -0.20
N GLU A 71 -4.48 -26.05 -1.05
CA GLU A 71 -3.84 -25.82 -2.34
C GLU A 71 -2.50 -25.12 -2.14
N GLU A 72 -1.39 -25.83 -2.29
CA GLU A 72 -0.06 -25.21 -2.14
C GLU A 72 0.16 -24.08 -3.16
N ARG A 73 -0.35 -24.24 -4.40
CA ARG A 73 -0.10 -23.31 -5.51
C ARG A 73 -1.30 -23.24 -6.45
N VAL A 74 -1.58 -22.04 -6.93
CA VAL A 74 -2.60 -21.77 -7.95
C VAL A 74 -1.94 -21.03 -9.10
N ALA A 75 -1.98 -21.64 -10.29
CA ALA A 75 -1.47 -21.00 -11.51
C ALA A 75 -2.41 -19.90 -12.00
N ALA A 76 -1.85 -18.79 -12.45
CA ALA A 76 -2.61 -17.66 -12.97
C ALA A 76 -3.05 -17.88 -14.43
N PRO A 77 -4.00 -17.08 -14.95
CA PRO A 77 -4.38 -17.10 -16.37
C PRO A 77 -3.19 -16.77 -17.30
N GLU A 78 -3.12 -17.38 -18.49
CA GLU A 78 -1.93 -17.30 -19.38
C GLU A 78 -1.59 -15.89 -19.90
N ASP A 79 -2.57 -14.98 -19.98
CA ASP A 79 -2.43 -13.62 -20.54
C ASP A 79 -2.40 -12.51 -19.46
N GLY A 80 -2.20 -12.89 -18.20
CA GLY A 80 -2.15 -11.98 -17.06
C GLY A 80 -0.74 -11.49 -16.70
N VAL A 81 -0.67 -10.50 -15.81
CA VAL A 81 0.56 -10.04 -15.14
C VAL A 81 0.86 -10.85 -13.88
N VAL A 82 -0.15 -11.46 -13.25
CA VAL A 82 0.04 -12.44 -12.18
C VAL A 82 0.44 -13.77 -12.82
N GLN A 83 1.45 -14.43 -12.27
CA GLN A 83 1.95 -15.72 -12.76
C GLN A 83 1.51 -16.89 -11.89
N GLU A 84 1.56 -16.73 -10.57
CA GLU A 84 0.99 -17.70 -9.64
C GLU A 84 0.71 -17.11 -8.26
N VAL A 85 -0.10 -17.83 -7.48
CA VAL A 85 -0.27 -17.59 -6.05
C VAL A 85 0.17 -18.84 -5.30
N VAL A 86 1.07 -18.69 -4.34
CA VAL A 86 1.59 -19.78 -3.50
C VAL A 86 1.13 -19.55 -2.07
N GLY A 87 0.52 -20.57 -1.46
CA GLY A 87 0.14 -20.53 -0.05
C GLY A 87 1.33 -20.78 0.86
N ASP A 88 1.40 -20.03 1.95
CA ASP A 88 2.38 -20.19 3.03
C ASP A 88 1.67 -20.66 4.31
N ALA A 89 2.40 -20.84 5.41
CA ALA A 89 1.86 -21.38 6.65
C ALA A 89 0.75 -20.50 7.27
N ILE A 90 -0.19 -21.17 7.94
CA ILE A 90 -1.07 -20.53 8.93
C ILE A 90 -0.32 -20.52 10.27
N SER A 91 0.06 -19.34 10.74
CA SER A 91 0.81 -19.18 11.99
C SER A 91 0.48 -17.85 12.67
N ALA A 92 0.60 -17.79 14.00
CA ALA A 92 0.40 -16.56 14.79
C ALA A 92 -0.90 -15.77 14.50
N GLY A 93 -2.00 -16.45 14.11
CA GLY A 93 -3.26 -15.79 13.76
C GLY A 93 -3.28 -15.14 12.37
N GLN A 94 -2.37 -15.56 11.49
CA GLN A 94 -2.23 -15.12 10.11
C GLN A 94 -2.18 -16.31 9.14
N HIS A 95 -2.58 -16.08 7.89
CA HIS A 95 -2.36 -16.99 6.78
C HIS A 95 -1.60 -16.26 5.67
N GLY A 96 -0.37 -16.69 5.41
CA GLY A 96 0.51 -16.09 4.41
C GLY A 96 0.28 -16.64 3.01
N PHE A 97 0.53 -15.80 2.01
CA PHE A 97 0.56 -16.12 0.59
C PHE A 97 1.64 -15.28 -0.10
N TYR A 98 2.19 -15.79 -1.20
CA TYR A 98 2.95 -15.01 -2.16
C TYR A 98 2.20 -14.95 -3.48
N VAL A 99 2.09 -13.75 -4.06
CA VAL A 99 1.62 -13.54 -5.43
C VAL A 99 2.82 -13.18 -6.27
N GLY A 100 3.16 -14.06 -7.21
CA GLY A 100 4.23 -13.83 -8.17
C GLY A 100 3.72 -13.07 -9.39
N ILE A 101 4.40 -12.00 -9.75
CA ILE A 101 4.01 -11.08 -10.82
C ILE A 101 5.17 -10.85 -11.81
N ASP A 102 4.84 -10.49 -13.03
CA ASP A 102 5.79 -10.37 -14.14
C ASP A 102 6.80 -9.21 -14.02
N ALA A 103 6.48 -8.18 -13.25
CA ALA A 103 7.35 -7.11 -12.78
C ALA A 103 6.63 -6.33 -11.67
N LEU A 104 7.23 -5.28 -11.09
CA LEU A 104 6.49 -4.40 -10.17
C LEU A 104 5.25 -3.82 -10.89
N ARG A 105 4.07 -4.04 -10.32
CA ARG A 105 2.78 -3.59 -10.85
C ARG A 105 1.99 -2.82 -9.78
N PRO A 106 1.21 -1.81 -10.16
CA PRO A 106 0.26 -1.20 -9.23
C PRO A 106 -0.79 -2.23 -8.81
N TYR A 107 -1.26 -2.13 -7.58
CA TYR A 107 -2.30 -3.01 -7.08
C TYR A 107 -3.28 -2.28 -6.17
N LEU A 108 -4.50 -2.81 -6.07
CA LEU A 108 -5.56 -2.36 -5.17
C LEU A 108 -6.00 -3.54 -4.30
N VAL A 109 -6.19 -3.31 -2.99
CA VAL A 109 -6.72 -4.33 -2.08
C VAL A 109 -8.04 -3.88 -1.45
N GLU A 110 -9.13 -4.57 -1.76
CA GLU A 110 -10.45 -4.28 -1.21
C GLU A 110 -10.95 -5.45 -0.34
N ARG A 111 -11.59 -5.13 0.78
CA ARG A 111 -12.38 -6.09 1.56
C ARG A 111 -13.85 -5.95 1.24
N ILE A 112 -14.49 -7.04 0.83
CA ILE A 112 -15.91 -7.11 0.52
C ILE A 112 -16.60 -8.05 1.51
N GLU A 113 -17.45 -7.49 2.37
CA GLU A 113 -18.36 -8.27 3.22
C GLU A 113 -19.46 -8.93 2.37
N GLN A 114 -19.76 -10.20 2.66
CA GLN A 114 -20.81 -10.99 2.03
C GLN A 114 -22.06 -11.01 2.93
N GLU A 115 -23.22 -11.33 2.35
CA GLU A 115 -24.50 -11.34 3.09
C GLU A 115 -24.56 -12.33 4.26
N ASP A 116 -23.70 -13.36 4.25
CA ASP A 116 -23.60 -14.39 5.29
C ASP A 116 -22.54 -14.08 6.37
N GLY A 117 -21.93 -12.89 6.32
CA GLY A 117 -20.87 -12.46 7.22
C GLY A 117 -19.47 -12.90 6.81
N ALA A 118 -19.32 -13.72 5.76
CA ALA A 118 -18.01 -14.02 5.20
C ALA A 118 -17.40 -12.78 4.53
N HIS A 119 -16.10 -12.82 4.29
CA HIS A 119 -15.38 -11.72 3.65
C HIS A 119 -14.59 -12.19 2.45
N ARG A 120 -14.37 -11.29 1.49
CA ARG A 120 -13.39 -11.45 0.42
C ARG A 120 -12.32 -10.40 0.56
N VAL A 121 -11.06 -10.80 0.51
CA VAL A 121 -9.94 -9.90 0.26
C VAL A 121 -9.61 -10.01 -1.22
N VAL A 122 -9.87 -8.94 -1.96
CA VAL A 122 -9.72 -8.85 -3.41
C VAL A 122 -8.48 -8.03 -3.70
N ILE A 123 -7.54 -8.61 -4.44
CA ILE A 123 -6.31 -7.95 -4.87
C ILE A 123 -6.36 -7.83 -6.38
N ASP A 124 -6.50 -6.61 -6.87
CA ASP A 124 -6.40 -6.29 -8.28
C ASP A 124 -4.97 -5.87 -8.58
N VAL A 125 -4.29 -6.59 -9.47
CA VAL A 125 -2.94 -6.26 -9.95
C VAL A 125 -3.10 -5.70 -11.36
N PHE A 126 -2.86 -4.41 -11.51
CA PHE A 126 -3.09 -3.72 -12.78
C PHE A 126 -2.00 -4.05 -13.80
N HIS A 127 -2.40 -4.18 -15.06
CA HIS A 127 -1.47 -4.45 -16.17
C HIS A 127 -0.56 -3.25 -16.45
N GLU A 128 -1.12 -2.06 -16.27
CA GLU A 128 -0.46 -0.77 -16.33
C GLU A 128 -0.93 0.04 -15.11
N GLU A 129 -0.21 1.09 -14.73
CA GLU A 129 -0.75 2.02 -13.75
C GLU A 129 -2.09 2.54 -14.26
N PRO A 130 -3.21 2.37 -13.51
CA PRO A 130 -4.41 3.10 -13.88
C PRO A 130 -3.97 4.56 -13.94
N ASP A 131 -4.19 5.21 -15.08
CA ASP A 131 -3.89 6.63 -15.27
C ASP A 131 -5.15 7.38 -14.81
N PRO A 132 -5.29 7.70 -13.52
CA PRO A 132 -6.40 8.51 -13.05
C PRO A 132 -6.34 9.86 -13.77
N ASP A 133 -7.52 10.38 -14.12
CA ASP A 133 -7.62 11.75 -14.63
C ASP A 133 -6.85 12.72 -13.71
N PRO A 134 -6.18 13.75 -14.26
CA PRO A 134 -5.56 14.78 -13.45
C PRO A 134 -6.58 15.35 -12.46
N LEU A 135 -6.13 15.63 -11.24
CA LEU A 135 -6.98 16.27 -10.25
C LEU A 135 -7.54 17.57 -10.83
N THR A 136 -8.83 17.80 -10.62
CA THR A 136 -9.52 18.97 -11.14
C THR A 136 -9.60 20.06 -10.07
N GLY A 137 -9.30 21.31 -10.44
CA GLY A 137 -9.34 22.43 -9.52
C GLY A 137 -8.33 23.51 -9.87
N ASP A 138 -8.15 24.47 -8.95
CA ASP A 138 -7.15 25.51 -9.06
C ASP A 138 -5.89 25.11 -8.25
N PRO A 139 -4.81 24.64 -8.89
CA PRO A 139 -3.58 24.27 -8.20
C PRO A 139 -2.91 25.50 -7.59
N SER A 140 -2.31 25.33 -6.42
CA SER A 140 -1.71 26.40 -5.62
C SER A 140 -0.46 25.92 -4.89
N THR A 141 0.39 26.83 -4.42
CA THR A 141 1.50 26.53 -3.49
C THR A 141 1.09 26.65 -2.02
N ALA A 142 -0.12 27.16 -1.75
CA ALA A 142 -0.61 27.35 -0.39
C ALA A 142 -0.83 26.00 0.33
N PRO A 143 -0.58 25.92 1.66
CA PRO A 143 -0.80 24.70 2.41
C PRO A 143 -2.27 24.26 2.37
N ARG A 144 -2.50 22.96 2.43
CA ARG A 144 -3.82 22.34 2.51
C ARG A 144 -3.88 21.40 3.69
N GLU A 145 -5.07 21.22 4.25
CA GLU A 145 -5.29 20.25 5.32
C GLU A 145 -6.74 19.81 5.36
N GLU A 146 -6.94 18.58 5.84
CA GLU A 146 -8.24 18.04 6.21
C GLU A 146 -8.11 17.25 7.50
N ALA A 147 -9.15 17.31 8.33
CA ALA A 147 -9.23 16.49 9.52
C ALA A 147 -9.76 15.10 9.14
N GLY A 148 -9.21 14.06 9.74
CA GLY A 148 -9.75 12.71 9.63
C GLY A 148 -10.39 12.25 10.92
N ASP A 149 -10.85 11.01 10.91
CA ASP A 149 -11.46 10.35 12.05
C ASP A 149 -10.40 9.59 12.88
N PRO A 150 -10.45 9.67 14.22
CA PRO A 150 -9.53 8.91 15.07
C PRO A 150 -9.93 7.43 15.07
N ASP A 151 -9.11 6.58 14.45
CA ASP A 151 -9.26 5.12 14.47
C ASP A 151 -7.91 4.42 14.22
N THR A 152 -7.93 3.09 14.14
CA THR A 152 -6.78 2.26 13.79
C THR A 152 -6.54 2.32 12.29
N GLN A 153 -5.54 3.11 11.88
CA GLN A 153 -5.15 3.28 10.49
C GLN A 153 -3.63 3.26 10.38
N PHE A 154 -3.06 2.77 9.28
CA PHE A 154 -1.62 2.83 9.07
C PHE A 154 -1.32 3.03 7.59
N VAL A 155 -0.30 3.85 7.30
CA VAL A 155 0.23 3.98 5.95
C VAL A 155 1.07 2.75 5.66
N HIS A 156 0.91 2.19 4.48
CA HIS A 156 1.66 1.00 4.05
C HIS A 156 2.24 1.15 2.64
N ASP A 157 2.00 2.27 1.96
CA ASP A 157 2.62 2.52 0.67
C ASP A 157 2.71 4.01 0.33
N VAL A 158 3.78 4.36 -0.39
CA VAL A 158 3.97 5.67 -1.04
C VAL A 158 4.49 5.40 -2.44
N ARG A 159 3.79 5.92 -3.45
CA ARG A 159 4.14 5.75 -4.87
C ARG A 159 4.31 7.10 -5.54
N VAL A 160 5.15 7.14 -6.58
CA VAL A 160 5.37 8.31 -7.43
C VAL A 160 5.25 7.97 -8.90
N GLY A 161 4.64 8.86 -9.69
CA GLY A 161 4.44 8.68 -11.13
C GLY A 161 4.58 10.00 -11.90
N THR A 162 4.98 9.92 -13.18
CA THR A 162 5.05 11.07 -14.09
C THR A 162 3.96 10.99 -15.15
N HIS A 163 3.25 12.09 -15.34
CA HIS A 163 2.17 12.24 -16.31
C HIS A 163 2.41 13.48 -17.20
N ASP A 164 1.54 13.69 -18.20
CA ASP A 164 1.63 14.89 -19.04
C ASP A 164 1.16 16.13 -18.27
N GLY A 165 2.12 16.95 -17.83
CA GLY A 165 1.87 18.24 -17.17
C GLY A 165 1.81 18.18 -15.64
N PHE A 166 2.00 17.01 -15.04
CA PHE A 166 2.09 16.86 -13.59
C PHE A 166 2.83 15.57 -13.22
N ASP A 167 3.41 15.55 -12.04
CA ASP A 167 3.80 14.32 -11.35
C ASP A 167 2.83 14.05 -10.21
N ARG A 168 2.68 12.80 -9.83
CA ARG A 168 1.75 12.36 -8.80
C ARG A 168 2.49 11.66 -7.67
N VAL A 169 2.11 12.01 -6.44
CA VAL A 169 2.44 11.24 -5.24
C VAL A 169 1.15 10.61 -4.72
N VAL A 170 1.16 9.31 -4.46
CA VAL A 170 0.03 8.59 -3.85
C VAL A 170 0.49 7.99 -2.53
N VAL A 171 -0.20 8.33 -1.44
CA VAL A 171 -0.01 7.72 -0.13
C VAL A 171 -1.19 6.80 0.14
N GLU A 172 -0.94 5.51 0.35
CA GLU A 172 -1.96 4.52 0.66
C GLU A 172 -1.95 4.16 2.14
N HIS A 173 -3.14 4.08 2.71
CA HIS A 173 -3.36 3.63 4.07
C HIS A 173 -4.46 2.58 4.16
N SER A 174 -4.37 1.76 5.20
CA SER A 174 -5.37 0.77 5.56
C SER A 174 -5.92 1.08 6.94
N GLY A 175 -7.21 0.81 7.11
CA GLY A 175 -7.95 1.05 8.35
C GLY A 175 -9.44 1.18 8.07
N ASP A 176 -10.23 1.41 9.11
CA ASP A 176 -11.70 1.47 9.00
C ASP A 176 -12.25 2.91 8.98
N ALA A 177 -11.37 3.91 8.88
CA ALA A 177 -11.72 5.33 8.97
C ALA A 177 -10.87 6.19 8.01
N SER A 178 -11.08 7.51 8.03
CA SER A 178 -10.33 8.48 7.23
C SER A 178 -9.10 9.03 7.97
N VAL A 179 -7.94 9.12 7.32
CA VAL A 179 -6.76 9.78 7.93
C VAL A 179 -6.92 11.29 7.91
N GLY A 180 -6.36 11.95 8.94
CA GLY A 180 -6.14 13.40 8.85
C GLY A 180 -4.91 13.67 8.00
N TRP A 181 -4.89 14.75 7.23
CA TRP A 181 -3.72 15.07 6.40
C TRP A 181 -3.45 16.56 6.30
N SER A 182 -2.20 16.93 6.03
CA SER A 182 -1.82 18.30 5.66
C SER A 182 -0.63 18.31 4.72
N THR A 183 -0.59 19.28 3.82
CA THR A 183 0.52 19.54 2.92
C THR A 183 1.05 20.97 3.12
N ALA A 184 2.36 21.14 3.15
CA ALA A 184 3.00 22.44 3.25
C ALA A 184 4.42 22.42 2.69
N TYR A 185 4.84 23.50 2.03
CA TYR A 185 6.26 23.73 1.79
C TYR A 185 6.97 24.02 3.10
N VAL A 186 8.09 23.34 3.34
CA VAL A 186 8.92 23.49 4.54
C VAL A 186 10.34 23.84 4.15
N ASP A 187 11.10 24.41 5.08
CA ASP A 187 12.53 24.59 4.89
C ASP A 187 13.26 23.23 4.98
N ASP A 188 14.25 23.02 4.11
CA ASP A 188 14.99 21.75 4.06
C ASP A 188 15.57 21.36 5.43
N ALA A 189 15.97 22.33 6.25
CA ALA A 189 16.55 22.04 7.56
C ALA A 189 15.57 21.28 8.45
N ARG A 190 14.28 21.61 8.41
CA ARG A 190 13.22 20.83 9.07
C ARG A 190 13.11 19.42 8.47
N ALA A 191 13.06 19.28 7.15
CA ALA A 191 12.98 17.97 6.51
C ALA A 191 14.16 17.05 6.88
N ARG A 192 15.39 17.61 6.91
CA ARG A 192 16.60 16.91 7.31
C ARG A 192 16.60 16.53 8.80
N ASP A 193 16.06 17.36 9.68
CA ASP A 193 15.95 17.07 11.12
C ASP A 193 14.95 15.95 11.40
N VAL A 194 13.83 15.92 10.66
CA VAL A 194 12.78 14.92 10.81
C VAL A 194 13.19 13.57 10.21
N LEU A 195 13.80 13.57 9.02
CA LEU A 195 14.02 12.35 8.22
C LEU A 195 15.49 11.95 8.07
N GLY A 196 16.45 12.76 8.52
CA GLY A 196 17.87 12.48 8.34
C GLY A 196 18.35 12.56 6.89
N LEU A 197 17.57 13.19 6.00
CA LEU A 197 17.86 13.30 4.57
C LEU A 197 19.07 14.21 4.30
N GLU A 198 19.94 13.81 3.36
CA GLU A 198 21.08 14.65 2.98
C GLU A 198 20.68 15.70 1.93
N GLU A 199 19.90 15.33 0.90
CA GLU A 199 19.54 16.21 -0.22
C GLU A 199 18.13 15.88 -0.77
N PRO A 200 17.04 16.29 -0.10
CA PRO A 200 15.70 15.98 -0.58
C PRO A 200 15.41 16.68 -1.92
N GLY A 201 15.85 17.92 -2.09
CA GLY A 201 15.70 18.76 -3.29
C GLY A 201 16.02 20.21 -2.98
N GLU A 202 15.86 21.14 -3.94
CA GLU A 202 16.00 22.58 -3.67
C GLU A 202 14.83 23.14 -2.82
N VAL A 203 13.67 22.50 -2.92
CA VAL A 203 12.44 22.81 -2.20
C VAL A 203 11.81 21.50 -1.72
N VAL A 204 11.24 21.53 -0.51
CA VAL A 204 10.57 20.35 0.08
C VAL A 204 9.08 20.60 0.32
N LEU A 205 8.23 19.78 -0.29
CA LEU A 205 6.81 19.67 0.05
C LEU A 205 6.64 18.57 1.11
N GLU A 206 6.24 18.94 2.32
CA GLU A 206 5.92 18.02 3.42
C GLU A 206 4.44 17.61 3.33
N ILE A 207 4.18 16.31 3.38
CA ILE A 207 2.86 15.69 3.53
C ILE A 207 2.85 15.01 4.91
N THR A 208 1.96 15.45 5.80
CA THR A 208 1.77 14.84 7.11
C THR A 208 0.47 14.05 7.12
N ILE A 209 0.52 12.78 7.54
CA ILE A 209 -0.64 11.92 7.74
C ILE A 209 -0.83 11.69 9.25
N ARG A 210 -2.01 12.03 9.76
CA ARG A 210 -2.42 12.02 11.17
C ARG A 210 -3.53 11.01 11.40
N ASN A 211 -3.81 10.70 12.67
CA ASN A 211 -4.79 9.69 13.09
C ASN A 211 -4.42 8.28 12.61
N ILE A 212 -3.13 7.97 12.72
CA ILE A 212 -2.59 6.64 12.44
C ILE A 212 -2.21 5.95 13.75
N THR A 213 -2.13 4.63 13.72
CA THR A 213 -1.66 3.79 14.81
C THR A 213 -0.14 3.90 14.91
N PRO A 214 0.41 4.22 16.11
CA PRO A 214 1.85 4.26 16.33
C PRO A 214 2.52 2.93 15.94
N PRO A 215 3.73 2.94 15.37
CA PRO A 215 4.40 1.72 14.94
C PRO A 215 4.55 0.69 16.06
N ASP A 216 4.90 1.09 17.28
CA ASP A 216 5.07 0.17 18.41
C ASP A 216 3.77 -0.51 18.88
N GLU A 217 2.61 0.01 18.44
CA GLU A 217 1.30 -0.62 18.61
C GLU A 217 0.91 -1.50 17.41
N LEU A 218 1.62 -1.40 16.30
CA LEU A 218 1.45 -2.26 15.14
C LEU A 218 2.19 -3.60 15.35
N PRO A 219 1.72 -4.70 14.72
CA PRO A 219 2.49 -5.93 14.57
C PRO A 219 3.93 -5.69 14.07
N ASP A 220 4.88 -6.50 14.52
CA ASP A 220 6.32 -6.36 14.19
C ASP A 220 6.58 -6.29 12.68
N GLU A 221 5.75 -6.92 11.86
CA GLU A 221 5.86 -6.90 10.39
C GLU A 221 5.52 -5.52 9.81
N LEU A 222 4.57 -4.81 10.44
CA LEU A 222 4.12 -3.46 10.07
C LEU A 222 5.03 -2.36 10.63
N GLN A 223 5.74 -2.64 11.72
CA GLN A 223 6.75 -1.73 12.30
C GLN A 223 7.93 -1.45 11.36
N THR A 224 8.15 -2.31 10.36
CA THR A 224 9.29 -2.22 9.44
C THR A 224 8.99 -1.49 8.14
N TRP A 225 7.77 -0.97 7.95
CA TRP A 225 7.48 -0.20 6.75
C TRP A 225 8.25 1.12 6.79
N ASP A 226 9.23 1.19 5.89
CA ASP A 226 10.01 2.36 5.55
C ASP A 226 9.84 2.51 4.04
N ALA A 227 9.22 3.61 3.59
CA ALA A 227 9.11 3.88 2.16
C ALA A 227 10.52 4.01 1.54
N GLY A 228 11.52 4.32 2.37
CA GLY A 228 12.87 4.64 1.98
C GLY A 228 12.93 5.89 1.12
N PRO A 229 14.14 6.27 0.69
CA PRO A 229 14.26 7.21 -0.40
C PRO A 229 13.77 6.54 -1.70
N ILE A 230 12.64 7.01 -2.21
CA ILE A 230 12.09 6.70 -3.54
C ILE A 230 12.66 7.73 -4.51
N GLU A 231 13.49 7.28 -5.46
CA GLU A 231 13.96 8.14 -6.55
C GLU A 231 12.80 8.58 -7.44
N GLY A 232 12.78 9.86 -7.81
CA GLY A 232 11.77 10.39 -8.70
C GLY A 232 11.81 9.78 -10.11
N PRO A 233 10.65 9.60 -10.77
CA PRO A 233 10.56 9.02 -12.09
C PRO A 233 11.27 9.87 -13.16
N SER A 234 11.91 9.19 -14.13
CA SER A 234 12.62 9.87 -15.20
C SER A 234 11.69 10.73 -16.06
N GLY A 235 11.99 12.03 -16.19
CA GLY A 235 11.19 12.96 -16.98
C GLY A 235 10.15 13.75 -16.18
N GLY A 236 10.03 13.47 -14.87
CA GLY A 236 9.29 14.27 -13.90
C GLY A 236 10.11 15.40 -13.29
N VAL A 237 9.49 16.08 -12.33
CA VAL A 237 10.05 17.12 -11.45
C VAL A 237 10.28 16.65 -10.02
N ILE A 238 9.68 15.53 -9.60
CA ILE A 238 10.00 14.93 -8.31
C ILE A 238 11.45 14.42 -8.36
N GLU A 239 12.28 14.84 -7.42
CA GLU A 239 13.68 14.43 -7.33
C GLU A 239 13.82 13.20 -6.42
N GLN A 240 13.16 13.25 -5.26
CA GLN A 240 13.13 12.17 -4.28
C GLN A 240 11.86 12.26 -3.44
N VAL A 241 11.33 11.13 -3.00
CA VAL A 241 10.35 11.05 -1.91
C VAL A 241 10.93 10.21 -0.78
N ASP A 242 10.67 10.58 0.45
CA ASP A 242 11.02 9.75 1.61
C ASP A 242 9.92 9.87 2.66
N ALA A 243 9.79 8.87 3.53
CA ALA A 243 8.79 8.85 4.58
C ALA A 243 9.40 8.36 5.89
N ALA A 244 9.03 9.00 7.00
CA ALA A 244 9.25 8.43 8.32
C ALA A 244 8.02 8.55 9.20
N VAL A 245 8.08 7.81 10.29
CA VAL A 245 7.08 7.83 11.34
C VAL A 245 7.58 8.66 12.51
N ALA A 246 6.73 9.56 13.01
CA ALA A 246 6.96 10.34 14.20
C ALA A 246 5.77 10.17 15.15
N ASP A 247 5.99 9.59 16.34
CA ASP A 247 5.02 9.34 17.42
C ASP A 247 3.59 8.96 16.97
N ASP A 248 2.77 9.93 16.55
CA ASP A 248 1.35 9.82 16.19
C ASP A 248 1.02 10.21 14.72
N HIS A 249 2.03 10.44 13.87
CA HIS A 249 1.86 10.81 12.47
C HIS A 249 2.98 10.29 11.56
N HIS A 250 2.69 10.13 10.28
CA HIS A 250 3.70 9.92 9.25
C HIS A 250 4.03 11.25 8.58
N VAL A 251 5.31 11.44 8.31
CA VAL A 251 5.82 12.56 7.53
C VAL A 251 6.40 11.98 6.24
N ILE A 252 5.81 12.36 5.11
CA ILE A 252 6.34 12.11 3.78
C ILE A 252 6.89 13.44 3.25
N VAL A 253 8.10 13.46 2.73
CA VAL A 253 8.65 14.64 2.06
C VAL A 253 8.83 14.37 0.58
N VAL A 254 8.57 15.39 -0.21
CA VAL A 254 8.72 15.38 -1.66
C VAL A 254 9.71 16.46 -2.05
N GLY A 255 10.83 16.01 -2.58
CA GLY A 255 11.91 16.80 -3.14
C GLY A 255 11.58 17.37 -4.50
N LEU A 256 11.73 18.68 -4.64
CA LEU A 256 11.39 19.42 -5.87
C LEU A 256 12.48 20.45 -6.21
N PRO A 257 12.65 20.77 -7.51
CA PRO A 257 13.60 21.78 -7.95
C PRO A 257 13.14 23.22 -7.66
N GLU A 258 11.84 23.45 -7.44
CA GLU A 258 11.26 24.75 -7.12
C GLU A 258 9.86 24.59 -6.47
N GLU A 259 9.28 25.68 -5.95
CA GLU A 259 7.88 25.67 -5.51
C GLU A 259 6.94 25.52 -6.70
N LEU A 260 6.32 24.35 -6.83
CA LEU A 260 5.33 24.05 -7.86
C LEU A 260 3.91 24.10 -7.30
N ARG A 261 2.94 24.41 -8.17
CA ARG A 261 1.53 24.40 -7.78
C ARG A 261 1.04 22.97 -7.72
N TYR A 262 0.25 22.63 -6.71
CA TYR A 262 -0.26 21.29 -6.54
C TYR A 262 -1.76 21.25 -6.23
N LEU A 263 -2.37 20.08 -6.45
CA LEU A 263 -3.70 19.71 -5.97
C LEU A 263 -3.57 18.50 -5.04
N VAL A 264 -4.54 18.37 -4.14
CA VAL A 264 -4.65 17.24 -3.23
C VAL A 264 -6.10 16.75 -3.28
N GLU A 265 -6.28 15.44 -3.39
CA GLU A 265 -7.56 14.75 -3.28
C GLU A 265 -7.41 13.56 -2.31
N TYR A 266 -8.37 13.41 -1.40
CA TYR A 266 -8.48 12.24 -0.55
C TYR A 266 -9.58 11.32 -1.09
N VAL A 267 -9.23 10.07 -1.36
CA VAL A 267 -10.15 9.03 -1.84
C VAL A 267 -10.49 8.11 -0.69
N ASP A 268 -11.71 8.26 -0.18
CA ASP A 268 -12.27 7.46 0.91
C ASP A 268 -12.84 6.12 0.39
N ALA A 269 -11.97 5.28 -0.14
CA ALA A 269 -12.30 3.93 -0.60
C ALA A 269 -11.11 3.01 -0.37
N PRO A 270 -11.25 1.85 0.29
CA PRO A 270 -10.13 1.00 0.70
C PRO A 270 -9.32 0.45 -0.49
N PRO A 271 -7.96 0.49 -0.44
CA PRO A 271 -7.16 1.26 0.50
C PRO A 271 -7.37 2.77 0.33
N GLY A 272 -7.52 3.47 1.46
CA GLY A 272 -7.69 4.91 1.46
C GLY A 272 -6.45 5.58 0.86
N ARG A 273 -6.65 6.60 0.03
CA ARG A 273 -5.57 7.22 -0.74
C ARG A 273 -5.55 8.73 -0.55
N LEU A 274 -4.39 9.27 -0.26
CA LEU A 274 -4.11 10.69 -0.44
C LEU A 274 -3.33 10.86 -1.75
N ILE A 275 -3.92 11.56 -2.71
CA ILE A 275 -3.35 11.81 -4.03
C ILE A 275 -2.91 13.26 -4.10
N VAL A 276 -1.65 13.50 -4.49
CA VAL A 276 -1.08 14.83 -4.67
C VAL A 276 -0.56 14.97 -6.10
N ASP A 277 -1.19 15.85 -6.88
CA ASP A 277 -0.72 16.22 -8.23
C ASP A 277 0.13 17.48 -8.16
N ILE A 278 1.39 17.37 -8.56
CA ILE A 278 2.37 18.45 -8.60
C ILE A 278 2.54 18.87 -10.06
N PHE A 279 1.98 20.02 -10.42
CA PHE A 279 1.90 20.47 -11.80
C PHE A 279 3.22 21.09 -12.26
N HIS A 280 3.70 20.61 -13.40
CA HIS A 280 4.87 21.13 -14.09
C HIS A 280 4.52 21.42 -15.55
N ARG A 281 4.97 22.57 -16.05
CA ARG A 281 4.60 23.24 -17.33
C ARG A 281 3.48 24.28 -17.24
#